data_AF-A0A7C3WKY9-F1
#
_entry.id   AF-A0A7C3WKY9-F1
#
_cell.length_a   1.000
_cell.length_b   1.000
_cell.length_c   1.000
_cell.angle_alpha   90.00
_cell.angle_beta   90.00
_cell.angle_gamma   90.00
#
_symmetry.space_group_name_H-M   'P 1'
#
loop_
_entity.id
_entity.type
_entity.pdbx_description
1 polymer ?
#
loop_
_entity_poly.entity_id
_entity_poly.type
_entity_poly.pdbx_seq_one_letter_code
_entity_poly.pdbx_strand_id
1 'polypeptide(L)'
;MGEFTDQDFLDLAVLFNLFWMDPLVLREQYPQLYQLRQQALAGGRGFTRQQLQDVLNAHRDLLGKVLGIYASLASKGQVELIPVPYSHPLAPILADLGLEEDVRIHVSLSVSLFQQVFNYKPRGVWPAEQAVNDYVLSVFAGEGFLWTVTDETLLVKAGFNPADPSVGMRAWYATYGGTKLYVFFRNTQLSDLIGFQYSRQDPKQAAQDFVNRLLELAKKSDGTNIVVVALDGENPWEYYQEFGDTFLEALYSLLAEYQSKGVLITTTPAEYLAKLSQTARELPLKTYRYLDLVGRDIVGPPAQLCGRRVHNPPEEGHCCEDP
;
A
#
# COMPACT_ATOMS: atom_id res chain seq x y z
N MET A 1 -10.92 42.68 6.57
CA MET A 1 -10.67 41.36 7.20
C MET A 1 -9.86 41.63 8.45
N GLY A 2 -10.21 41.04 9.59
CA GLY A 2 -9.42 41.20 10.82
C GLY A 2 -8.10 40.46 10.69
N GLU A 3 -7.03 41.02 11.25
CA GLU A 3 -5.73 40.35 11.35
C GLU A 3 -5.80 39.23 12.39
N PHE A 4 -5.10 38.11 12.13
CA PHE A 4 -5.00 37.00 13.09
C PHE A 4 -4.16 37.41 14.30
N THR A 5 -4.61 37.02 15.48
CA THR A 5 -3.90 37.23 16.75
C THR A 5 -2.96 36.06 17.08
N ASP A 6 -2.01 36.27 18.00
CA ASP A 6 -1.16 35.20 18.54
C ASP A 6 -1.98 34.03 19.11
N GLN A 7 -3.14 34.31 19.70
CA GLN A 7 -4.04 33.28 20.21
C GLN A 7 -4.68 32.48 19.08
N ASP A 8 -5.03 33.11 17.95
CA ASP A 8 -5.57 32.40 16.79
C ASP A 8 -4.54 31.42 16.23
N PHE A 9 -3.26 31.82 16.15
CA PHE A 9 -2.18 30.91 15.72
C PHE A 9 -1.96 29.76 16.71
N LEU A 10 -2.03 30.04 18.02
CA LEU A 10 -1.91 29.01 19.05
C LEU A 10 -3.08 28.01 18.99
N ASP A 11 -4.30 28.50 18.87
CA ASP A 11 -5.49 27.67 18.74
C ASP A 11 -5.39 26.79 17.49
N LEU A 12 -5.00 27.36 16.34
CA LEU A 12 -4.77 26.60 15.11
C LEU A 12 -3.69 25.53 15.27
N ALA A 13 -2.58 25.84 15.94
CA ALA A 13 -1.51 24.87 16.18
C ALA A 13 -1.98 23.69 17.05
N VAL A 14 -2.76 23.96 18.11
CA VAL A 14 -3.33 22.90 18.95
C VAL A 14 -4.31 22.06 18.16
N LEU A 15 -5.27 22.70 17.46
CA LEU A 15 -6.29 22.01 16.69
C LEU A 15 -5.67 21.14 15.60
N PHE A 16 -4.73 21.68 14.81
CA PHE A 16 -4.07 20.93 13.74
C PHE A 16 -3.41 19.66 14.28
N ASN A 17 -2.60 19.77 15.35
CA ASN A 17 -1.89 18.61 15.88
C ASN A 17 -2.83 17.63 16.60
N LEU A 18 -3.86 18.13 17.29
CA LEU A 18 -4.78 17.30 18.06
C LEU A 18 -5.71 16.47 17.16
N PHE A 19 -6.18 17.04 16.05
CA PHE A 19 -7.06 16.35 15.11
C PHE A 19 -6.31 15.45 14.11
N TRP A 20 -4.98 15.53 14.06
CA TRP A 20 -4.12 14.54 13.39
C TRP A 20 -3.81 13.31 14.24
N MET A 21 -4.42 13.20 15.43
CA MET A 21 -4.29 12.03 16.29
C MET A 21 -5.57 11.19 16.22
N ASP A 22 -5.38 9.89 16.07
CA ASP A 22 -6.44 8.91 16.06
C ASP A 22 -7.28 8.97 17.36
N PRO A 23 -8.63 9.02 17.27
CA PRO A 23 -9.49 9.22 18.42
C PRO A 23 -9.58 8.00 19.35
N LEU A 24 -9.45 6.78 18.83
CA LEU A 24 -9.37 5.58 19.66
C LEU A 24 -8.05 5.57 20.45
N VAL A 25 -6.92 5.88 19.79
CA VAL A 25 -5.60 6.03 20.45
C VAL A 25 -5.66 7.10 21.54
N LEU A 26 -6.25 8.26 21.25
CA LEU A 26 -6.45 9.31 22.26
C LEU A 26 -7.28 8.81 23.43
N ARG A 27 -8.39 8.11 23.17
CA ARG A 27 -9.29 7.60 24.21
C ARG A 27 -8.61 6.59 25.12
N GLU A 28 -7.84 5.67 24.55
CA GLU A 28 -7.22 4.56 25.28
C GLU A 28 -5.90 4.94 25.95
N GLN A 29 -5.06 5.74 25.29
CA GLN A 29 -3.69 6.00 25.74
C GLN A 29 -3.48 7.41 26.30
N TYR A 30 -4.25 8.41 25.85
CA TYR A 30 -4.09 9.81 26.26
C TYR A 30 -5.43 10.46 26.65
N PRO A 31 -6.13 9.94 27.68
CA PRO A 31 -7.51 10.35 27.99
C PRO A 31 -7.65 11.85 28.27
N GLN A 32 -6.59 12.52 28.76
CA GLN A 32 -6.59 13.98 28.93
C GLN A 32 -6.65 14.73 27.59
N LEU A 33 -5.91 14.27 26.58
CA LEU A 33 -5.95 14.83 25.23
C LEU A 33 -7.25 14.46 24.52
N TYR A 34 -7.83 13.28 24.82
CA TYR A 34 -9.17 12.97 24.36
C TYR A 34 -10.21 13.97 24.89
N GLN A 35 -10.15 14.34 26.17
CA GLN A 35 -11.02 15.40 26.72
C GLN A 35 -10.77 16.75 26.04
N LEU A 36 -9.52 17.10 25.75
CA LEU A 36 -9.17 18.30 24.99
C LEU A 36 -9.80 18.27 23.58
N ARG A 37 -9.79 17.12 22.91
CA ARG A 37 -10.46 16.93 21.60
C ARG A 37 -11.96 17.13 21.72
N GLN A 38 -12.61 16.61 22.76
CA GLN A 38 -14.04 16.82 23.00
C GLN A 38 -14.37 18.30 23.25
N GLN A 39 -13.53 19.01 24.01
CA GLN A 39 -13.66 20.46 24.19
C GLN A 39 -13.54 21.21 22.86
N ALA A 40 -12.57 20.84 22.03
CA ALA A 40 -12.39 21.43 20.71
C ALA A 40 -13.60 21.19 19.78
N LEU A 41 -14.13 19.96 19.74
CA LEU A 41 -15.35 19.62 19.00
C LEU A 41 -16.59 20.39 19.48
N ALA A 42 -16.66 20.72 20.77
CA ALA A 42 -17.71 21.55 21.34
C ALA A 42 -17.55 23.06 21.07
N GLY A 43 -16.58 23.45 20.24
CA GLY A 43 -16.30 24.85 19.89
C GLY A 43 -15.37 25.58 20.87
N GLY A 44 -14.60 24.84 21.67
CA GLY A 44 -13.60 25.38 22.58
C GLY A 44 -12.53 26.22 21.86
N ARG A 45 -12.08 27.28 22.53
CA ARG A 45 -11.03 28.21 22.09
C ARG A 45 -10.17 28.63 23.26
N GLY A 46 -9.10 29.37 23.02
CA GLY A 46 -8.21 29.85 24.08
C GLY A 46 -7.33 28.72 24.62
N PHE A 47 -6.85 27.86 23.71
CA PHE A 47 -5.92 26.80 24.07
C PHE A 47 -4.60 27.39 24.55
N THR A 48 -3.93 26.66 25.43
CA THR A 48 -2.71 27.12 26.07
C THR A 48 -1.46 26.54 25.41
N ARG A 49 -0.31 27.20 25.58
CA ARG A 49 0.98 26.67 25.16
C ARG A 49 1.31 25.33 25.84
N GLN A 50 0.82 25.12 27.06
CA GLN A 50 0.96 23.84 27.76
C GLN A 50 0.18 22.73 27.04
N GLN A 51 -1.08 22.99 26.68
CA GLN A 51 -1.88 22.03 25.90
C GLN A 51 -1.23 21.69 24.55
N LEU A 52 -0.66 22.69 23.84
CA LEU A 52 0.12 22.42 22.63
C LEU A 52 1.32 21.52 22.92
N GLN A 53 2.07 21.80 23.99
CA GLN A 53 3.21 21.00 24.39
C GLN A 53 2.81 19.56 24.74
N ASP A 54 1.67 19.36 25.39
CA ASP A 54 1.14 18.04 25.75
C ASP A 54 0.78 17.23 24.49
N VAL A 55 0.12 17.86 23.51
CA VAL A 55 -0.19 17.22 22.21
C VAL A 55 1.09 16.84 21.46
N LEU A 56 2.08 17.74 21.39
CA LEU A 56 3.35 17.45 20.71
C LEU A 56 4.17 16.37 21.43
N ASN A 57 4.08 16.29 22.75
CA ASN A 57 4.71 15.22 23.52
C ASN A 57 4.06 13.87 23.23
N ALA A 58 2.73 13.82 23.10
CA ALA A 58 2.03 12.60 22.72
C ALA A 58 2.39 12.15 21.29
N HIS A 59 2.55 13.07 20.33
CA HIS A 59 3.09 12.74 19.00
C HIS A 59 4.46 12.07 19.08
N ARG A 60 5.39 12.63 19.86
CA ARG A 60 6.74 12.05 20.05
C ARG A 60 6.69 10.67 20.70
N ASP A 61 5.83 10.49 21.70
CA ASP A 61 5.65 9.20 22.38
C ASP A 61 5.06 8.15 21.42
N LEU A 62 4.05 8.52 20.62
CA LEU A 62 3.48 7.64 19.59
C LEU A 62 4.52 7.22 18.55
N LEU A 63 5.27 8.17 17.99
CA LEU A 63 6.35 7.89 17.03
C LEU A 63 7.39 6.93 17.62
N GLY A 64 7.74 7.09 18.90
CA GLY A 64 8.65 6.20 19.61
C GLY A 64 8.14 4.76 19.78
N LYS A 65 6.82 4.54 19.71
CA LYS A 65 6.19 3.23 19.90
C LYS A 65 6.01 2.44 18.59
N VAL A 66 5.94 3.10 17.43
CA VAL A 66 5.55 2.50 16.14
C VAL A 66 6.34 1.21 15.84
N LEU A 67 7.67 1.28 15.84
CA LEU A 67 8.51 0.12 15.53
C LEU A 67 8.35 -1.02 16.55
N GLY A 68 8.24 -0.68 17.83
CA GLY A 68 8.04 -1.66 18.91
C GLY A 68 6.70 -2.39 18.80
N ILE A 69 5.64 -1.69 18.36
CA ILE A 69 4.32 -2.29 18.13
C ILE A 69 4.42 -3.33 17.00
N TYR A 70 4.97 -2.97 15.84
CA TYR A 70 5.14 -3.92 14.73
C TYR A 70 6.01 -5.12 15.10
N ALA A 71 7.12 -4.90 15.82
CA ALA A 71 7.97 -5.98 16.32
C ALA A 71 7.19 -6.94 17.24
N SER A 72 6.40 -6.39 18.16
CA SER A 72 5.55 -7.16 19.09
C SER A 72 4.49 -7.99 18.34
N LEU A 73 3.80 -7.40 17.37
CA LEU A 73 2.81 -8.11 16.55
C LEU A 73 3.45 -9.23 15.73
N ALA A 74 4.61 -8.98 15.13
CA ALA A 74 5.34 -9.97 14.34
C ALA A 74 5.84 -11.14 15.19
N SER A 75 6.42 -10.87 16.36
CA SER A 75 6.89 -11.91 17.30
C SER A 75 5.77 -12.79 17.84
N LYS A 76 4.54 -12.26 17.94
CA LYS A 76 3.33 -13.03 18.30
C LYS A 76 2.71 -13.80 17.12
N GLY A 77 3.27 -13.64 15.92
CA GLY A 77 2.72 -14.23 14.70
C GLY A 77 1.39 -13.63 14.24
N GLN A 78 1.00 -12.46 14.75
CA GLN A 78 -0.26 -11.81 14.37
C GLN A 78 -0.15 -11.11 13.01
N VAL A 79 1.05 -10.68 12.64
CA VAL A 79 1.35 -10.05 11.34
C VAL A 79 2.61 -10.65 10.74
N GLU A 80 2.71 -10.57 9.43
CA GLU A 80 3.95 -10.77 8.69
C GLU A 80 4.45 -9.41 8.19
N LEU A 81 5.65 -9.01 8.59
CA LEU A 81 6.25 -7.77 8.14
C LEU A 81 7.00 -8.02 6.83
N ILE A 82 6.82 -7.13 5.86
CA ILE A 82 7.49 -7.20 4.56
C ILE A 82 8.14 -5.86 4.24
N PRO A 83 9.36 -5.86 3.66
CA PRO A 83 9.97 -4.67 3.12
C PRO A 83 9.38 -4.28 1.77
N VAL A 84 9.60 -3.01 1.42
CA VAL A 84 9.69 -2.53 0.04
C VAL A 84 11.17 -2.41 -0.34
N PRO A 85 11.59 -2.50 -1.62
CA PRO A 85 12.94 -2.11 -2.02
C PRO A 85 13.27 -0.68 -1.56
N TYR A 86 14.53 -0.43 -1.14
CA TYR A 86 14.89 0.60 -0.15
C TYR A 86 14.31 2.01 -0.34
N SER A 87 14.36 2.56 -1.55
CA SER A 87 13.82 3.91 -1.84
C SER A 87 12.49 3.88 -2.60
N HIS A 88 11.77 2.76 -2.52
CA HIS A 88 10.54 2.49 -3.27
C HIS A 88 10.67 2.72 -4.80
N PRO A 89 11.74 2.27 -5.48
CA PRO A 89 11.91 2.47 -6.92
C PRO A 89 10.93 1.63 -7.73
N LEU A 90 10.53 2.14 -8.90
CA LEU A 90 9.93 1.33 -9.96
C LEU A 90 10.99 0.39 -10.55
N ALA A 91 11.29 -0.69 -9.84
CA ALA A 91 12.39 -1.62 -10.13
C ALA A 91 12.38 -2.18 -11.56
N PRO A 92 11.23 -2.47 -12.20
CA PRO A 92 11.22 -2.87 -13.61
C PRO A 92 11.81 -1.81 -14.54
N ILE A 93 11.57 -0.52 -14.28
CA ILE A 93 12.11 0.58 -15.09
C ILE A 93 13.62 0.70 -14.90
N LEU A 94 14.12 0.54 -13.67
CA LEU A 94 15.57 0.53 -13.42
C LEU A 94 16.26 -0.61 -14.18
N ALA A 95 15.67 -1.81 -14.17
CA ALA A 95 16.18 -2.92 -14.96
C ALA A 95 16.18 -2.60 -16.47
N ASP A 96 15.09 -2.05 -16.99
CA ASP A 96 14.96 -1.64 -18.39
C ASP A 96 15.94 -0.50 -18.80
N LEU A 97 16.47 0.25 -17.82
CA LEU A 97 17.51 1.27 -18.01
C LEU A 97 18.95 0.71 -17.96
N GLY A 98 19.14 -0.58 -17.68
CA GLY A 98 20.45 -1.18 -17.48
C GLY A 98 21.04 -0.90 -16.09
N LEU A 99 20.18 -0.61 -15.10
CA LEU A 99 20.54 -0.35 -13.71
C LEU A 99 20.22 -1.56 -12.82
N GLU A 100 20.52 -2.76 -13.34
CA GLU A 100 20.28 -4.04 -12.67
C GLU A 100 20.94 -4.14 -11.29
N GLU A 101 22.13 -3.55 -11.14
CA GLU A 101 22.86 -3.53 -9.88
C GLU A 101 22.17 -2.65 -8.83
N ASP A 102 21.61 -1.50 -9.24
CA ASP A 102 20.85 -0.63 -8.34
C ASP A 102 19.61 -1.35 -7.80
N VAL A 103 18.93 -2.14 -8.64
CA VAL A 103 17.80 -2.97 -8.20
C VAL A 103 18.23 -3.95 -7.10
N ARG A 104 19.39 -4.63 -7.25
CA ARG A 104 19.91 -5.54 -6.22
C ARG A 104 20.24 -4.79 -4.94
N ILE A 105 20.93 -3.65 -5.05
CA ILE A 105 21.29 -2.80 -3.90
C ILE A 105 20.04 -2.40 -3.12
N HIS A 106 18.99 -1.90 -3.80
CA HIS A 106 17.74 -1.52 -3.13
C HIS A 106 17.10 -2.68 -2.39
N VAL A 107 17.13 -3.89 -2.95
CA VAL A 107 16.57 -5.09 -2.35
C VAL A 107 17.38 -5.52 -1.11
N SER A 108 18.70 -5.67 -1.23
CA SER A 108 19.55 -6.12 -0.14
C SER A 108 19.65 -5.09 1.00
N LEU A 109 19.59 -3.78 0.70
CA LEU A 109 19.53 -2.73 1.71
C LEU A 109 18.28 -2.84 2.57
N SER A 110 17.12 -3.11 1.97
CA SER A 110 15.88 -3.28 2.73
C SER A 110 15.90 -4.49 3.64
N VAL A 111 16.45 -5.62 3.17
CA VAL A 111 16.61 -6.83 4.00
C VAL A 111 17.54 -6.54 5.18
N SER A 112 18.66 -5.86 4.93
CA SER A 112 19.62 -5.45 5.97
C SER A 112 18.99 -4.51 6.99
N LEU A 113 18.19 -3.54 6.53
CA LEU A 113 17.47 -2.60 7.41
C LEU A 113 16.43 -3.33 8.27
N PHE A 114 15.66 -4.25 7.69
CA PHE A 114 14.71 -5.07 8.44
C PHE A 114 15.39 -5.92 9.52
N GLN A 115 16.53 -6.53 9.18
CA GLN A 115 17.33 -7.30 10.13
C GLN A 115 17.86 -6.40 11.26
N GLN A 116 18.31 -5.18 10.96
CA GLN A 116 18.81 -4.24 11.96
C GLN A 116 17.70 -3.72 12.89
N VAL A 117 16.54 -3.37 12.33
CA VAL A 117 15.43 -2.72 13.06
C VAL A 117 14.60 -3.72 13.85
N PHE A 118 14.28 -4.87 13.25
CA PHE A 118 13.33 -5.83 13.81
C PHE A 118 13.97 -7.15 14.24
N ASN A 119 15.27 -7.38 13.94
CA ASN A 119 15.90 -8.70 14.07
C ASN A 119 15.09 -9.81 13.38
N TYR A 120 14.51 -9.47 12.21
CA TYR A 120 13.53 -10.26 11.51
C TYR A 120 13.95 -10.41 10.05
N LYS A 121 14.04 -11.66 9.57
CA LYS A 121 14.24 -11.94 8.15
C LYS A 121 12.88 -12.02 7.44
N PRO A 122 12.55 -11.05 6.57
CA PRO A 122 11.27 -11.06 5.87
C PRO A 122 11.17 -12.22 4.88
N ARG A 123 9.96 -12.80 4.78
CA ARG A 123 9.64 -13.86 3.82
C ARG A 123 8.95 -13.33 2.57
N GLY A 124 8.29 -12.18 2.67
CA GLY A 124 7.66 -11.49 1.55
C GLY A 124 8.37 -10.21 1.17
N VAL A 125 8.05 -9.67 -0.01
CA VAL A 125 8.45 -8.33 -0.45
C VAL A 125 7.29 -7.64 -1.17
N TRP A 126 7.15 -6.33 -0.96
CA TRP A 126 6.21 -5.48 -1.68
C TRP A 126 6.95 -4.67 -2.75
N PRO A 127 6.74 -4.93 -4.05
CA PRO A 127 7.32 -4.12 -5.11
C PRO A 127 6.58 -2.78 -5.22
N ALA A 128 7.32 -1.70 -5.49
CA ALA A 128 6.72 -0.38 -5.64
C ALA A 128 5.62 -0.38 -6.71
N GLU A 129 4.46 0.19 -6.38
CA GLU A 129 3.27 0.20 -7.23
C GLU A 129 2.85 -1.18 -7.74
N GLN A 130 3.22 -2.24 -7.02
CA GLN A 130 3.02 -3.63 -7.43
C GLN A 130 3.65 -3.95 -8.81
N ALA A 131 4.65 -3.18 -9.24
CA ALA A 131 5.28 -3.31 -10.54
C ALA A 131 6.37 -4.40 -10.53
N VAL A 132 6.23 -5.39 -11.41
CA VAL A 132 7.18 -6.51 -11.54
C VAL A 132 7.50 -6.84 -13.00
N ASN A 133 8.70 -7.38 -13.23
CA ASN A 133 9.10 -8.08 -14.45
C ASN A 133 9.93 -9.32 -14.07
N ASP A 134 10.30 -10.15 -15.05
CA ASP A 134 11.04 -11.40 -14.80
C ASP A 134 12.38 -11.17 -14.08
N TYR A 135 13.11 -10.11 -14.45
CA TYR A 135 14.36 -9.76 -13.79
C TYR A 135 14.16 -9.42 -12.30
N VAL A 136 13.18 -8.56 -11.99
CA VAL A 136 12.87 -8.17 -10.59
C VAL A 136 12.45 -9.38 -9.76
N LEU A 137 11.61 -10.27 -10.31
CA LEU A 137 11.26 -11.53 -9.64
C LEU A 137 12.49 -12.41 -9.39
N SER A 138 13.43 -12.47 -10.34
CA SER A 138 14.69 -13.22 -10.16
C SER A 138 15.57 -12.63 -9.05
N VAL A 139 15.62 -11.30 -8.90
CA VAL A 139 16.35 -10.63 -7.82
C VAL A 139 15.70 -10.95 -6.47
N PHE A 140 14.37 -10.89 -6.37
CA PHE A 140 13.67 -11.23 -5.13
C PHE A 140 13.89 -12.69 -4.72
N ALA A 141 13.87 -13.62 -5.68
CA ALA A 141 14.19 -15.03 -5.42
C ALA A 141 15.64 -15.20 -4.98
N GLY A 142 16.59 -14.48 -5.60
CA GLY A 142 18.02 -14.52 -5.27
C GLY A 142 18.34 -14.00 -3.86
N GLU A 143 17.60 -13.00 -3.38
CA GLU A 143 17.70 -12.50 -1.99
C GLU A 143 17.04 -13.45 -0.97
N GLY A 144 16.32 -14.46 -1.45
CA GLY A 144 15.69 -15.49 -0.63
C GLY A 144 14.30 -15.13 -0.11
N PHE A 145 13.60 -14.21 -0.77
CA PHE A 145 12.17 -14.03 -0.51
C PHE A 145 11.38 -15.27 -0.98
N LEU A 146 10.36 -15.62 -0.19
CA LEU A 146 9.43 -16.70 -0.49
C LEU A 146 8.30 -16.21 -1.39
N TRP A 147 7.84 -14.97 -1.23
CA TRP A 147 6.70 -14.47 -1.98
C TRP A 147 6.74 -12.96 -2.26
N THR A 148 5.95 -12.53 -3.25
CA THR A 148 5.67 -11.13 -3.59
C THR A 148 4.20 -10.96 -3.99
N VAL A 149 3.75 -9.72 -4.12
CA VAL A 149 2.40 -9.37 -4.58
C VAL A 149 2.45 -8.51 -5.85
N THR A 150 1.47 -8.67 -6.73
CA THR A 150 1.26 -7.84 -7.92
C THR A 150 -0.25 -7.69 -8.21
N ASP A 151 -0.63 -6.83 -9.14
CA ASP A 151 -2.02 -6.63 -9.54
C ASP A 151 -2.55 -7.69 -10.55
N GLU A 152 -3.82 -8.09 -10.42
CA GLU A 152 -4.48 -9.08 -11.30
C GLU A 152 -4.56 -8.65 -12.77
N THR A 153 -4.36 -7.37 -13.08
CA THR A 153 -4.21 -6.89 -14.47
C THR A 153 -3.06 -7.59 -15.21
N LEU A 154 -2.01 -8.06 -14.52
CA LEU A 154 -0.98 -8.89 -15.14
C LEU A 154 -1.51 -10.26 -15.59
N LEU A 155 -2.45 -10.88 -14.86
CA LEU A 155 -3.13 -12.11 -15.29
C LEU A 155 -3.93 -11.85 -16.56
N VAL A 156 -4.64 -10.72 -16.63
CA VAL A 156 -5.39 -10.31 -17.83
C VAL A 156 -4.46 -10.13 -19.03
N LYS A 157 -3.35 -9.40 -18.87
CA LYS A 157 -2.33 -9.23 -19.92
C LYS A 157 -1.75 -10.58 -20.36
N ALA A 158 -1.59 -11.52 -19.43
CA ALA A 158 -1.12 -12.89 -19.71
C ALA A 158 -2.16 -13.74 -20.46
N GLY A 159 -3.42 -13.30 -20.52
CA GLY A 159 -4.51 -13.98 -21.24
C GLY A 159 -5.39 -14.85 -20.33
N PHE A 160 -5.36 -14.60 -19.02
CA PHE A 160 -6.18 -15.32 -18.04
C PHE A 160 -7.35 -14.46 -17.57
N ASN A 161 -8.40 -15.13 -17.10
CA ASN A 161 -9.55 -14.49 -16.50
C ASN A 161 -9.43 -14.53 -14.96
N PRO A 162 -9.12 -13.43 -14.26
CA PRO A 162 -9.03 -13.44 -12.81
C PRO A 162 -10.35 -13.71 -12.09
N ALA A 163 -11.51 -13.60 -12.78
CA ALA A 163 -12.79 -13.98 -12.21
C ALA A 163 -12.98 -15.50 -12.05
N ASP A 164 -12.12 -16.31 -12.69
CA ASP A 164 -12.02 -17.75 -12.41
C ASP A 164 -11.28 -17.94 -11.07
N PRO A 165 -11.90 -18.54 -10.03
CA PRO A 165 -11.26 -18.78 -8.75
C PRO A 165 -9.96 -19.60 -8.86
N SER A 166 -9.84 -20.48 -9.86
CA SER A 166 -8.62 -21.25 -10.12
C SER A 166 -7.47 -20.41 -10.69
N VAL A 167 -7.73 -19.14 -11.02
CA VAL A 167 -6.76 -18.18 -11.58
C VAL A 167 -6.53 -17.04 -10.60
N GLY A 168 -7.55 -16.22 -10.33
CA GLY A 168 -7.40 -14.97 -9.56
C GLY A 168 -7.40 -15.18 -8.05
N MET A 169 -7.86 -16.34 -7.56
CA MET A 169 -7.87 -16.67 -6.14
C MET A 169 -6.86 -17.78 -5.80
N ARG A 170 -5.69 -17.74 -6.44
CA ARG A 170 -4.59 -18.70 -6.30
C ARG A 170 -3.27 -17.97 -6.15
N ALA A 171 -2.36 -18.57 -5.38
CA ALA A 171 -0.94 -18.24 -5.51
C ALA A 171 -0.40 -18.78 -6.84
N TRP A 172 0.49 -18.03 -7.45
CA TRP A 172 1.29 -18.48 -8.57
C TRP A 172 2.76 -18.57 -8.15
N TYR A 173 3.63 -19.11 -9.00
CA TYR A 173 5.07 -19.09 -8.74
C TYR A 173 5.90 -19.06 -10.03
N ALA A 174 7.11 -18.54 -9.93
CA ALA A 174 8.16 -18.70 -10.91
C ALA A 174 9.39 -19.34 -10.25
N THR A 175 10.20 -20.07 -11.03
CA THR A 175 11.38 -20.77 -10.51
C THR A 175 12.66 -20.11 -11.03
N TYR A 176 13.52 -19.70 -10.10
CA TYR A 176 14.82 -19.08 -10.39
C TYR A 176 15.91 -19.84 -9.63
N GLY A 177 16.91 -20.38 -10.34
CA GLY A 177 18.02 -21.10 -9.70
C GLY A 177 17.60 -22.29 -8.83
N GLY A 178 16.45 -22.92 -9.13
CA GLY A 178 15.88 -24.02 -8.34
C GLY A 178 15.01 -23.58 -7.15
N THR A 179 14.90 -22.28 -6.88
CA THR A 179 14.04 -21.71 -5.84
C THR A 179 12.74 -21.19 -6.45
N LYS A 180 11.61 -21.49 -5.80
CA LYS A 180 10.31 -20.94 -6.17
C LYS A 180 10.07 -19.61 -5.46
N LEU A 181 9.75 -18.57 -6.22
CA LEU A 181 9.17 -17.34 -5.71
C LEU A 181 7.67 -17.35 -6.00
N TYR A 182 6.84 -17.28 -4.95
CA TYR A 182 5.39 -17.25 -5.08
C TYR A 182 4.89 -15.82 -5.35
N VAL A 183 3.88 -15.69 -6.20
CA VAL A 183 3.28 -14.42 -6.59
C VAL A 183 1.80 -14.44 -6.26
N PHE A 184 1.38 -13.51 -5.42
CA PHE A 184 -0.01 -13.26 -5.08
C PHE A 184 -0.57 -12.14 -5.94
N PHE A 185 -1.84 -12.27 -6.34
CA PHE A 185 -2.51 -11.28 -7.15
C PHE A 185 -3.55 -10.53 -6.34
N ARG A 186 -3.39 -9.21 -6.25
CA ARG A 186 -4.34 -8.29 -5.64
C ARG A 186 -5.69 -8.42 -6.35
N ASN A 187 -6.76 -8.61 -5.57
CA ASN A 187 -8.11 -8.45 -6.06
C ASN A 187 -8.42 -6.95 -6.12
N THR A 188 -8.48 -6.39 -7.33
CA THR A 188 -8.58 -4.94 -7.53
C THR A 188 -9.86 -4.40 -6.95
N GLN A 189 -10.98 -5.04 -7.29
CA GLN A 189 -12.30 -4.59 -6.89
C GLN A 189 -12.45 -4.51 -5.37
N LEU A 190 -12.07 -5.57 -4.65
CA LEU A 190 -12.19 -5.61 -3.19
C LEU A 190 -11.23 -4.63 -2.52
N SER A 191 -10.02 -4.49 -3.05
CA SER A 191 -9.04 -3.54 -2.52
C SER A 191 -9.50 -2.09 -2.71
N ASP A 192 -10.05 -1.74 -3.89
CA ASP A 192 -10.55 -0.40 -4.20
C ASP A 192 -11.81 -0.02 -3.40
N LEU A 193 -12.62 -1.00 -3.01
CA LEU A 193 -13.79 -0.75 -2.16
C LEU A 193 -13.35 -0.14 -0.82
N ILE A 194 -12.34 -0.74 -0.18
CA ILE A 194 -11.76 -0.21 1.06
C ILE A 194 -10.98 1.08 0.77
N GLY A 195 -10.14 1.08 -0.27
CA GLY A 195 -9.27 2.20 -0.59
C GLY A 195 -10.01 3.51 -0.91
N PHE A 196 -11.15 3.43 -1.61
CA PHE A 196 -11.70 4.62 -2.28
C PHE A 196 -13.22 4.79 -2.19
N GLN A 197 -13.99 3.77 -1.79
CA GLN A 197 -15.46 3.82 -1.89
C GLN A 197 -16.17 3.81 -0.54
N TYR A 198 -15.75 2.93 0.38
CA TYR A 198 -16.43 2.70 1.64
C TYR A 198 -16.29 3.85 2.64
N SER A 199 -15.30 4.72 2.48
CA SER A 199 -15.17 5.94 3.30
C SER A 199 -16.39 6.87 3.25
N ARG A 200 -17.20 6.77 2.18
CA ARG A 200 -18.42 7.57 1.97
C ARG A 200 -19.70 6.89 2.47
N GLN A 201 -19.59 5.72 3.09
CA GLN A 201 -20.72 4.91 3.52
C GLN A 201 -20.76 4.79 5.05
N ASP A 202 -21.86 4.26 5.59
CA ASP A 202 -21.89 3.85 6.99
C ASP A 202 -20.83 2.76 7.24
N PRO A 203 -19.90 2.94 8.20
CA PRO A 203 -18.79 2.02 8.40
C PRO A 203 -19.20 0.56 8.64
N LYS A 204 -20.29 0.33 9.37
CA LYS A 204 -20.75 -1.03 9.69
C LYS A 204 -21.42 -1.70 8.50
N GLN A 205 -22.22 -0.95 7.73
CA GLN A 205 -22.81 -1.44 6.48
C GLN A 205 -21.73 -1.75 5.43
N ALA A 206 -20.72 -0.90 5.31
CA ALA A 206 -19.57 -1.12 4.43
C ALA A 206 -18.81 -2.40 4.80
N ALA A 207 -18.52 -2.61 6.08
CA ALA A 207 -17.88 -3.85 6.56
C ALA A 207 -18.73 -5.09 6.26
N GLN A 208 -20.05 -5.00 6.44
CA GLN A 208 -20.97 -6.10 6.13
C GLN A 208 -21.03 -6.39 4.63
N ASP A 209 -21.10 -5.37 3.76
CA ASP A 209 -21.05 -5.54 2.30
C ASP A 209 -19.76 -6.22 1.88
N PHE A 210 -18.62 -5.81 2.44
CA PHE A 210 -17.33 -6.42 2.15
C PHE A 210 -17.30 -7.91 2.50
N VAL A 211 -17.74 -8.27 3.70
CA VAL A 211 -17.81 -9.67 4.14
C VAL A 211 -18.80 -10.47 3.30
N ASN A 212 -19.96 -9.90 2.94
CA ASN A 212 -20.91 -10.56 2.04
C ASN A 212 -20.26 -10.92 0.70
N ARG A 213 -19.45 -10.03 0.12
CA ARG A 213 -18.70 -10.31 -1.11
C ARG A 213 -17.70 -11.45 -0.93
N LEU A 214 -16.98 -11.49 0.20
CA LEU A 214 -16.08 -12.61 0.52
C LEU A 214 -16.85 -13.93 0.64
N LEU A 215 -18.05 -13.92 1.23
CA LEU A 215 -18.90 -15.11 1.33
C LEU A 215 -19.41 -15.58 -0.03
N GLU A 216 -19.74 -14.69 -0.95
CA GLU A 216 -20.09 -15.07 -2.33
C GLU A 216 -18.93 -15.72 -3.07
N LEU A 217 -17.69 -15.24 -2.84
CA LEU A 217 -16.49 -15.89 -3.36
C LEU A 217 -16.25 -17.26 -2.71
N ALA A 218 -16.47 -17.36 -1.39
CA ALA A 218 -16.31 -18.62 -0.65
C ALA A 218 -17.24 -19.73 -1.16
N LYS A 219 -18.45 -19.41 -1.64
CA LYS A 219 -19.36 -20.40 -2.27
C LYS A 219 -18.79 -21.06 -3.52
N LYS A 220 -17.86 -20.39 -4.22
CA LYS A 220 -17.18 -20.89 -5.42
C LYS A 220 -15.80 -21.48 -5.11
N SER A 221 -15.39 -21.43 -3.85
CA SER A 221 -14.08 -21.91 -3.41
C SER A 221 -14.08 -23.42 -3.29
N ASP A 222 -12.94 -24.04 -3.60
CA ASP A 222 -12.68 -25.45 -3.31
C ASP A 222 -11.99 -25.66 -1.94
N GLY A 223 -11.98 -24.63 -1.10
CA GLY A 223 -11.37 -24.64 0.23
C GLY A 223 -9.87 -24.33 0.22
N THR A 224 -9.27 -24.11 -0.95
CA THR A 224 -7.84 -23.78 -1.04
C THR A 224 -7.57 -22.39 -1.63
N ASN A 225 -8.62 -21.67 -2.03
CA ASN A 225 -8.52 -20.34 -2.64
C ASN A 225 -8.07 -19.26 -1.64
N ILE A 226 -7.40 -18.22 -2.14
CA ILE A 226 -6.98 -17.04 -1.39
C ILE A 226 -7.49 -15.77 -2.06
N VAL A 227 -8.01 -14.83 -1.27
CA VAL A 227 -8.34 -13.48 -1.72
C VAL A 227 -7.31 -12.52 -1.13
N VAL A 228 -6.64 -11.76 -1.98
CA VAL A 228 -5.59 -10.82 -1.57
C VAL A 228 -6.15 -9.41 -1.66
N VAL A 229 -6.24 -8.77 -0.51
CA VAL A 229 -6.61 -7.36 -0.40
C VAL A 229 -5.32 -6.61 -0.14
N ALA A 230 -4.93 -5.75 -1.07
CA ALA A 230 -3.66 -5.04 -1.02
C ALA A 230 -3.91 -3.58 -1.34
N LEU A 231 -3.62 -2.71 -0.38
CA LEU A 231 -3.92 -1.29 -0.41
C LEU A 231 -2.79 -0.52 0.28
N ASP A 232 -2.74 0.77 0.02
CA ASP A 232 -1.77 1.65 0.66
C ASP A 232 -2.13 1.87 2.13
N GLY A 233 -1.10 1.92 2.98
CA GLY A 233 -1.26 1.86 4.43
C GLY A 233 -1.90 3.10 5.03
N GLU A 234 -1.69 4.27 4.43
CA GLU A 234 -2.16 5.57 4.92
C GLU A 234 -3.43 6.07 4.21
N ASN A 235 -3.58 5.76 2.91
CA ASN A 235 -4.53 6.47 2.06
C ASN A 235 -6.00 6.41 2.49
N PRO A 236 -6.59 5.26 2.90
CA PRO A 236 -8.03 5.24 3.14
C PRO A 236 -8.44 5.94 4.44
N TRP A 237 -7.65 5.82 5.50
CA TRP A 237 -8.14 5.96 6.87
C TRP A 237 -8.57 7.39 7.22
N GLU A 238 -7.88 8.42 6.73
CA GLU A 238 -8.22 9.82 6.98
C GLU A 238 -9.61 10.22 6.44
N TYR A 239 -10.13 9.49 5.46
CA TYR A 239 -11.45 9.74 4.88
C TYR A 239 -12.58 9.01 5.60
N TYR A 240 -12.26 8.02 6.43
CA TYR A 240 -13.27 7.31 7.18
C TYR A 240 -13.65 8.06 8.45
N GLN A 241 -14.90 7.88 8.88
CA GLN A 241 -15.33 8.30 10.20
C GLN A 241 -14.40 7.72 11.27
N GLU A 242 -13.92 8.58 12.17
CA GLU A 242 -12.99 8.23 13.25
C GLU A 242 -11.80 7.40 12.73
N PHE A 243 -11.14 7.88 11.66
CA PHE A 243 -9.92 7.28 11.09
C PHE A 243 -10.04 5.79 10.73
N GLY A 244 -11.26 5.30 10.48
CA GLY A 244 -11.51 3.91 10.11
C GLY A 244 -11.73 2.97 11.29
N ASP A 245 -11.61 3.41 12.55
CA ASP A 245 -11.78 2.58 13.74
C ASP A 245 -13.08 1.78 13.70
N THR A 246 -14.21 2.45 13.44
CA THR A 246 -15.52 1.81 13.43
C THR A 246 -15.66 0.79 12.28
N PHE A 247 -15.03 1.05 11.14
CA PHE A 247 -15.03 0.12 10.01
C PHE A 247 -14.16 -1.11 10.30
N LEU A 248 -12.93 -0.89 10.79
CA LEU A 248 -11.97 -1.95 11.09
C LEU A 248 -12.46 -2.85 12.22
N GLU A 249 -12.98 -2.29 13.30
CA GLU A 249 -13.58 -3.07 14.40
C GLU A 249 -14.73 -3.96 13.90
N ALA A 250 -15.63 -3.40 13.07
CA ALA A 250 -16.75 -4.14 12.50
C ALA A 250 -16.26 -5.24 11.54
N LEU A 251 -15.32 -4.92 10.65
CA LEU A 251 -14.75 -5.86 9.68
C LEU A 251 -14.04 -7.01 10.39
N TYR A 252 -13.12 -6.74 11.31
CA TYR A 252 -12.39 -7.78 12.02
C TYR A 252 -13.29 -8.62 12.92
N SER A 253 -14.34 -8.04 13.52
CA SER A 253 -15.33 -8.80 14.30
C SER A 253 -16.09 -9.80 13.42
N LEU A 254 -16.55 -9.37 12.25
CA LEU A 254 -17.24 -10.24 11.28
C LEU A 254 -16.30 -11.33 10.75
N LEU A 255 -15.06 -10.98 10.41
CA LEU A 255 -14.06 -11.95 9.95
C LEU A 255 -13.77 -13.00 11.03
N ALA A 256 -13.60 -12.59 12.29
CA ALA A 256 -13.40 -13.50 13.41
C ALA A 256 -14.60 -14.44 13.62
N GLU A 257 -15.83 -13.92 13.49
CA GLU A 257 -17.05 -14.71 13.56
C GLU A 257 -17.07 -15.80 12.47
N TYR A 258 -16.87 -15.44 11.20
CA TYR A 258 -16.86 -16.42 10.10
C TYR A 258 -15.66 -17.38 10.15
N GLN A 259 -14.54 -16.95 10.75
CA GLN A 259 -13.41 -17.81 11.03
C GLN A 259 -13.71 -18.86 12.09
N SER A 260 -14.43 -18.51 13.16
CA SER A 260 -14.88 -19.48 14.17
C SER A 260 -15.80 -20.57 13.58
N LYS A 261 -16.49 -20.25 12.49
CA LYS A 261 -17.36 -21.18 11.74
C LYS A 261 -16.62 -21.97 10.66
N GLY A 262 -15.33 -21.69 10.43
CA GLY A 262 -14.52 -22.34 9.39
C GLY A 262 -14.88 -21.92 7.96
N VAL A 263 -15.55 -20.78 7.77
CA VAL A 263 -16.02 -20.32 6.45
C VAL A 263 -15.00 -19.40 5.76
N LEU A 264 -14.44 -18.45 6.51
CA LEU A 264 -13.40 -17.53 6.05
C LEU A 264 -12.19 -17.66 6.97
N ILE A 265 -10.97 -17.61 6.44
CA ILE A 265 -9.76 -17.68 7.25
C ILE A 265 -8.89 -16.48 6.90
N THR A 266 -8.58 -15.67 7.90
CA THR A 266 -7.53 -14.64 7.81
C THR A 266 -6.19 -15.31 8.07
N THR A 267 -5.21 -15.09 7.19
CA THR A 267 -3.91 -15.75 7.27
C THR A 267 -2.83 -14.88 6.63
N THR A 268 -1.58 -15.09 7.05
CA THR A 268 -0.43 -14.51 6.36
C THR A 268 -0.10 -15.28 5.07
N PRO A 269 0.52 -14.65 4.06
CA PRO A 269 0.89 -15.36 2.84
C PRO A 269 1.82 -16.56 3.08
N ALA A 270 2.76 -16.47 4.03
CA ALA A 270 3.63 -17.60 4.31
C ALA A 270 2.92 -18.75 5.04
N GLU A 271 1.95 -18.48 5.92
CA GLU A 271 1.10 -19.53 6.50
C GLU A 271 0.23 -20.22 5.44
N TYR A 272 -0.31 -19.44 4.49
CA TYR A 272 -1.00 -19.99 3.33
C TYR A 272 -0.08 -20.94 2.54
N LEU A 273 1.13 -20.49 2.20
CA LEU A 273 2.09 -21.30 1.44
C LEU A 273 2.54 -22.55 2.21
N ALA A 274 2.72 -22.47 3.53
CA ALA A 274 3.08 -23.62 4.35
C ALA A 274 2.04 -24.75 4.28
N LYS A 275 0.77 -24.42 4.02
CA LYS A 275 -0.35 -25.39 3.97
C LYS A 275 -0.78 -25.76 2.54
N LEU A 276 -0.70 -24.80 1.62
CA LEU A 276 -1.38 -24.83 0.32
C LEU A 276 -0.46 -24.51 -0.87
N SER A 277 0.86 -24.43 -0.69
CA SER A 277 1.81 -24.18 -1.79
C SER A 277 1.71 -25.19 -2.94
N GLN A 278 1.28 -26.43 -2.68
CA GLN A 278 1.02 -27.47 -3.68
C GLN A 278 -0.14 -27.13 -4.62
N THR A 279 -1.01 -26.21 -4.23
CA THR A 279 -2.14 -25.73 -5.06
C THR A 279 -1.74 -24.55 -5.95
N ALA A 280 -0.52 -24.03 -5.79
CA ALA A 280 -0.03 -22.91 -6.56
C ALA A 280 0.25 -23.31 -8.02
N ARG A 281 0.10 -22.34 -8.92
CA ARG A 281 0.28 -22.54 -10.36
C ARG A 281 1.58 -21.92 -10.84
N GLU A 282 2.23 -22.56 -11.82
CA GLU A 282 3.40 -21.95 -12.45
C GLU A 282 2.97 -20.77 -13.33
N LEU A 283 3.67 -19.64 -13.20
CA LEU A 283 3.46 -18.47 -14.03
C LEU A 283 3.80 -18.81 -15.49
N PRO A 284 2.92 -18.49 -16.44
CA PRO A 284 3.20 -18.73 -17.84
C PRO A 284 4.20 -17.68 -18.32
N LEU A 285 5.30 -18.14 -18.91
CA LEU A 285 6.25 -17.25 -19.56
C LEU A 285 5.61 -16.68 -20.82
N LYS A 286 5.46 -15.35 -20.85
CA LYS A 286 5.01 -14.62 -22.04
C LYS A 286 5.95 -13.46 -22.29
N THR A 287 6.51 -13.44 -23.49
CA THR A 287 7.42 -12.37 -23.90
C THR A 287 6.60 -11.14 -24.28
N TYR A 288 6.89 -10.02 -23.62
CA TYR A 288 6.41 -8.71 -24.00
C TYR A 288 7.56 -7.89 -24.56
N ARG A 289 7.27 -6.97 -25.49
CA ARG A 289 8.24 -5.91 -25.81
C ARG A 289 8.25 -4.94 -24.64
N TYR A 290 9.36 -4.89 -23.92
CA TYR A 290 9.60 -3.91 -22.87
C TYR A 290 10.15 -2.62 -23.49
N LEU A 291 10.20 -1.57 -22.68
CA LEU A 291 10.84 -0.32 -23.08
C LEU A 291 12.35 -0.54 -23.02
N ASP A 292 13.02 -0.76 -24.15
CA ASP A 292 14.48 -0.73 -24.19
C ASP A 292 14.93 0.73 -24.08
N LEU A 293 15.17 1.19 -22.85
CA LEU A 293 15.57 2.56 -22.53
C LEU A 293 17.08 2.71 -22.31
N VAL A 294 17.85 1.63 -22.51
CA VAL A 294 19.29 1.65 -22.31
C VAL A 294 19.92 2.71 -23.22
N GLY A 295 20.66 3.64 -22.60
CA GLY A 295 21.33 4.74 -23.31
C GLY A 295 20.39 5.77 -23.93
N ARG A 296 19.10 5.76 -23.60
CA ARG A 296 18.16 6.80 -24.04
C ARG A 296 18.11 7.94 -23.04
N ASP A 297 18.14 9.17 -23.55
CA ASP A 297 17.85 10.35 -22.73
C ASP A 297 16.34 10.42 -22.47
N ILE A 298 15.96 10.16 -21.22
CA ILE A 298 14.59 10.24 -20.72
C ILE A 298 14.31 11.57 -19.99
N VAL A 299 15.28 12.48 -19.96
CA VAL A 299 15.17 13.80 -19.33
C VAL A 299 14.77 14.82 -20.40
N GLY A 300 13.48 14.81 -20.78
CA GLY A 300 12.90 15.84 -21.63
C GLY A 300 11.50 15.49 -22.15
N PRO A 301 10.62 16.48 -22.39
CA PRO A 301 9.39 16.21 -23.13
C PRO A 301 9.74 15.68 -24.54
N PRO A 302 8.94 14.76 -25.12
CA PRO A 302 9.27 14.16 -26.42
C PRO A 302 9.49 15.25 -27.46
N ALA A 303 10.69 15.31 -28.05
CA ALA A 303 11.07 16.33 -29.04
C ALA A 303 10.29 16.25 -30.37
N GLN A 304 9.18 15.50 -30.46
CA GLN A 304 8.40 15.29 -31.69
C GLN A 304 6.88 15.39 -31.55
N LEU A 305 6.36 16.08 -30.53
CA LEU A 305 4.91 16.43 -30.47
C LEU A 305 4.58 17.89 -30.81
N CYS A 306 5.56 18.72 -31.21
CA CYS A 306 5.27 19.96 -31.91
C CYS A 306 5.00 19.66 -33.39
N GLY A 307 3.78 19.17 -33.68
CA GLY A 307 3.25 19.13 -35.03
C GLY A 307 3.31 20.52 -35.65
N ARG A 308 4.06 20.64 -36.74
CA ARG A 308 4.02 21.80 -37.64
C ARG A 308 2.57 22.10 -38.01
N ARG A 309 2.00 23.18 -37.50
CA ARG A 309 0.89 23.85 -38.20
C ARG A 309 1.49 24.52 -39.43
N VAL A 310 1.38 23.85 -40.57
CA VAL A 310 1.48 24.53 -41.86
C VAL A 310 0.05 24.78 -42.32
N HIS A 311 -0.42 26.02 -42.21
CA HIS A 311 -1.15 26.68 -43.29
C HIS A 311 -1.28 28.20 -43.04
N ASN A 312 -0.55 28.93 -43.90
CA ASN A 312 -0.58 30.31 -44.41
C ASN A 312 -0.85 31.53 -43.50
N PRO A 313 0.02 32.56 -43.57
CA PRO A 313 -0.25 33.90 -43.04
C PRO A 313 -1.00 34.77 -44.08
N PRO A 314 -1.72 35.82 -43.68
CA PRO A 314 -1.82 37.03 -44.47
C PRO A 314 -0.64 37.96 -44.13
N GLU A 315 0.10 38.28 -45.19
CA GLU A 315 0.69 39.59 -45.54
C GLU A 315 1.27 40.54 -44.48
N GLU A 316 2.42 41.11 -44.91
CA GLU A 316 3.07 42.37 -44.49
C GLU A 316 4.05 42.36 -43.31
N GLY A 317 5.30 42.72 -43.61
CA GLY A 317 6.20 43.38 -42.65
C GLY A 317 7.66 42.92 -42.64
N HIS A 318 8.48 43.54 -43.49
CA HIS A 318 9.92 43.87 -43.36
C HIS A 318 10.80 43.13 -42.33
N CYS A 319 11.82 42.39 -42.79
CA CYS A 319 13.23 42.82 -42.86
C CYS A 319 13.84 43.30 -41.53
N CYS A 320 14.73 42.50 -40.92
CA CYS A 320 16.17 42.81 -40.84
C CYS A 320 16.96 41.71 -40.09
N GLU A 321 18.20 41.59 -40.55
CA GLU A 321 19.31 40.69 -40.23
C GLU A 321 19.81 40.74 -38.76
N ASP A 322 20.20 39.57 -38.23
CA ASP A 322 21.51 39.12 -37.66
C ASP A 322 22.42 40.10 -36.87
N PRO A 323 23.31 39.61 -35.99
CA PRO A 323 23.94 38.27 -35.98
C PRO A 323 23.80 37.39 -34.74
#